data_AF-A0A438AWN8-F1
#
_entry.id   AF-A0A438AWN8-F1
#
_cell.length_a   1.000
_cell.length_b   1.000
_cell.length_c   1.000
_cell.angle_alpha   90.00
_cell.angle_beta   90.00
_cell.angle_gamma   90.00
#
_symmetry.space_group_name_H-M   'P 1'
#
loop_
_entity.id
_entity.type
_entity.pdbx_description
1 polymer ?
#
loop_
_entity_poly.entity_id
_entity_poly.type
_entity_poly.pdbx_seq_one_letter_code
_entity_poly.pdbx_strand_id
1 'polypeptide(L)'
;MSVVTPSVRTTLRDLVASSQRRHFLHDPEGIELSNQAALLREVVITIQTCLEPDLAAIREAARTDPSTDPRRAEGPGIQLIAAIAQYQEILDTLLDMATLTERGRMSTAWTLLGGAAERLRILTALESPAGNEVARQLAAASAHTRARFTAAAADNVDLGLSPAVESVGTPAQEPGVLTLPEPTREIADLIELVELGAATSRSGGPLGVLPLDGSPHETDYDHLATIGGYQFHLVLEIIRSATDSLCGVAGPLTADEVWSAWADDIHDAVEFAWDCI
;
A
#
# COMPACT_ATOMS: atom_id res chain seq x y z
N MET A 1 -19.62 21.50 -15.51
CA MET A 1 -19.88 20.07 -15.78
C MET A 1 -19.30 19.31 -14.60
N SER A 2 -20.13 18.63 -13.81
CA SER A 2 -19.64 17.74 -12.75
C SER A 2 -18.96 16.56 -13.45
N VAL A 3 -17.66 16.39 -13.22
CA VAL A 3 -16.97 15.16 -13.55
C VAL A 3 -17.51 14.12 -12.58
N VAL A 4 -18.15 13.07 -13.09
CA VAL A 4 -18.62 11.97 -12.25
C VAL A 4 -17.38 11.20 -11.82
N THR A 5 -17.06 11.23 -10.52
CA THR A 5 -15.99 10.41 -9.96
C THR A 5 -16.34 8.94 -10.17
N PRO A 6 -15.49 8.15 -10.85
CA PRO A 6 -15.76 6.73 -11.08
C PRO A 6 -15.76 5.97 -9.75
N SER A 7 -16.79 5.16 -9.51
CA SER A 7 -16.90 4.28 -8.33
C SER A 7 -16.03 3.03 -8.52
N VAL A 8 -15.20 2.74 -7.52
CA VAL A 8 -14.37 1.53 -7.44
C VAL A 8 -15.26 0.31 -7.40
N ARG A 9 -16.29 0.29 -6.55
CA ARG A 9 -17.22 -0.83 -6.43
C ARG A 9 -17.85 -1.18 -7.77
N THR A 10 -18.38 -0.17 -8.47
CA THR A 10 -19.06 -0.38 -9.75
C THR A 10 -18.10 -0.91 -10.81
N THR A 11 -16.91 -0.32 -10.90
CA THR A 11 -15.87 -0.71 -11.85
C THR A 11 -15.40 -2.14 -11.59
N LEU A 12 -15.14 -2.49 -10.33
CA LEU A 12 -14.70 -3.83 -9.94
C LEU A 12 -15.78 -4.88 -10.23
N ARG A 13 -17.04 -4.58 -9.90
CA ARG A 13 -18.17 -5.47 -10.20
C ARG A 13 -18.29 -5.77 -11.69
N ASP A 14 -18.16 -4.75 -12.53
CA ASP A 14 -18.26 -4.89 -13.99
C ASP A 14 -17.07 -5.68 -14.57
N LEU A 15 -15.86 -5.50 -13.99
CA LEU A 15 -14.67 -6.31 -14.31
C LEU A 15 -14.86 -7.78 -13.94
N VAL A 16 -15.37 -8.07 -12.73
CA VAL A 16 -15.65 -9.44 -12.29
C VAL A 16 -16.72 -10.08 -13.16
N ALA A 17 -17.82 -9.37 -13.45
CA ALA A 17 -18.91 -9.88 -14.28
C ALA A 17 -18.50 -10.18 -15.74
N SER A 18 -17.47 -9.49 -16.25
CA SER A 18 -16.93 -9.70 -17.59
C SER A 18 -15.74 -10.67 -17.65
N SER A 19 -15.29 -11.16 -16.50
CA SER A 19 -14.16 -12.09 -16.39
C SER A 19 -14.54 -13.46 -16.96
N GLN A 20 -13.74 -13.95 -17.92
CA GLN A 20 -13.85 -15.34 -18.43
C GLN A 20 -13.21 -16.36 -17.47
N ARG A 21 -12.70 -15.92 -16.32
CA ARG A 21 -12.01 -16.78 -15.35
C ARG A 21 -13.00 -17.74 -14.72
N ARG A 22 -12.60 -19.01 -14.62
CA ARG A 22 -13.47 -20.10 -14.18
C ARG A 22 -13.69 -19.98 -12.68
N HIS A 23 -14.95 -19.77 -12.28
CA HIS A 23 -15.39 -19.96 -10.90
C HIS A 23 -15.04 -21.37 -10.42
N PHE A 24 -14.33 -21.44 -9.29
CA PHE A 24 -14.34 -22.50 -8.29
C PHE A 24 -14.53 -23.93 -8.83
N LEU A 25 -13.48 -24.49 -9.41
CA LEU A 25 -13.39 -25.93 -9.67
C LEU A 25 -12.14 -26.47 -8.98
N HIS A 26 -12.17 -27.76 -8.63
CA HIS A 26 -11.01 -28.51 -8.14
C HIS A 26 -9.77 -28.11 -8.92
N ASP A 27 -8.70 -27.75 -8.20
CA ASP A 27 -7.54 -27.04 -8.75
C ASP A 27 -6.30 -27.94 -8.86
N PRO A 28 -6.19 -28.78 -9.91
CA PRO A 28 -4.99 -29.58 -10.12
C PRO A 28 -3.81 -28.76 -10.68
N GLU A 29 -3.98 -27.47 -11.01
CA GLU A 29 -2.99 -26.67 -11.78
C GLU A 29 -2.67 -25.26 -11.19
N GLY A 30 -3.21 -24.85 -10.04
CA GLY A 30 -3.01 -23.52 -9.44
C GLY A 30 -3.88 -22.40 -10.03
N ILE A 31 -5.01 -22.75 -10.63
CA ILE A 31 -6.02 -21.84 -11.21
C ILE A 31 -6.66 -20.96 -10.14
N GLU A 32 -6.92 -21.49 -8.94
CA GLU A 32 -7.59 -20.75 -7.86
C GLU A 32 -6.66 -19.68 -7.28
N LEU A 33 -5.40 -20.03 -7.03
CA LEU A 33 -4.37 -19.06 -6.62
C LEU A 33 -4.18 -17.96 -7.67
N SER A 34 -4.21 -18.34 -8.95
CA SER A 34 -4.11 -17.39 -10.07
C SER A 34 -5.32 -16.46 -10.12
N ASN A 35 -6.52 -16.95 -9.85
CA ASN A 35 -7.74 -16.16 -9.75
C ASN A 35 -7.68 -15.16 -8.59
N GLN A 36 -7.25 -15.61 -7.39
CA GLN A 36 -7.06 -14.78 -6.20
C GLN A 36 -6.05 -13.66 -6.46
N ALA A 37 -4.87 -14.01 -7.00
CA ALA A 37 -3.82 -13.04 -7.34
C ALA A 37 -4.32 -12.02 -8.38
N ALA A 38 -5.07 -12.49 -9.37
CA ALA A 38 -5.54 -11.61 -10.41
C ALA A 38 -6.69 -10.72 -9.94
N LEU A 39 -7.60 -11.18 -9.07
CA LEU A 39 -8.61 -10.35 -8.44
C LEU A 39 -7.95 -9.30 -7.53
N LEU A 40 -6.96 -9.70 -6.73
CA LEU A 40 -6.16 -8.77 -5.93
C LEU A 40 -5.57 -7.64 -6.78
N ARG A 41 -4.94 -8.01 -7.90
CA ARG A 41 -4.39 -7.05 -8.87
C ARG A 41 -5.47 -6.09 -9.39
N GLU A 42 -6.65 -6.59 -9.78
CA GLU A 42 -7.72 -5.74 -10.28
C GLU A 42 -8.28 -4.80 -9.20
N VAL A 43 -8.41 -5.25 -7.95
CA VAL A 43 -8.83 -4.39 -6.82
C VAL A 43 -7.86 -3.22 -6.66
N VAL A 44 -6.56 -3.51 -6.55
CA VAL A 44 -5.52 -2.48 -6.33
C VAL A 44 -5.47 -1.50 -7.50
N ILE A 45 -5.42 -2.00 -8.75
CA ILE A 45 -5.39 -1.15 -9.95
C ILE A 45 -6.63 -0.26 -10.04
N THR A 46 -7.81 -0.82 -9.74
CA THR A 46 -9.07 -0.05 -9.78
C THR A 46 -9.04 1.09 -8.77
N ILE A 47 -8.63 0.82 -7.54
CA ILE A 47 -8.49 1.84 -6.48
C ILE A 47 -7.50 2.92 -6.92
N GLN A 48 -6.30 2.53 -7.37
CA GLN A 48 -5.28 3.49 -7.84
C GLN A 48 -5.80 4.36 -8.98
N THR A 49 -6.44 3.76 -9.98
CA THR A 49 -6.96 4.48 -11.16
C THR A 49 -8.06 5.46 -10.77
N CYS A 50 -8.97 5.06 -9.88
CA CYS A 50 -10.11 5.86 -9.48
C CYS A 50 -9.70 7.03 -8.57
N LEU A 51 -8.73 6.82 -7.66
CA LEU A 51 -8.24 7.85 -6.73
C LEU A 51 -7.20 8.81 -7.34
N GLU A 52 -6.43 8.39 -8.36
CA GLU A 52 -5.31 9.19 -8.87
C GLU A 52 -5.67 10.63 -9.28
N PRO A 53 -6.84 10.93 -9.89
CA PRO A 53 -7.22 12.31 -10.21
C PRO A 53 -7.26 13.23 -8.98
N ASP A 54 -7.84 12.76 -7.87
CA ASP A 54 -7.97 13.55 -6.64
C ASP A 54 -6.62 13.68 -5.92
N LEU A 55 -5.84 12.59 -5.90
CA LEU A 55 -4.48 12.62 -5.34
C LEU A 55 -3.56 13.56 -6.16
N ALA A 56 -3.65 13.54 -7.49
CA ALA A 56 -2.88 14.41 -8.36
C ALA A 56 -3.28 15.88 -8.17
N ALA A 57 -4.57 16.17 -8.00
CA ALA A 57 -5.06 17.51 -7.72
C ALA A 57 -4.49 18.05 -6.40
N ILE A 58 -4.45 17.24 -5.33
CA ILE A 58 -3.80 17.63 -4.07
C ILE A 58 -2.31 17.91 -4.27
N ARG A 59 -1.59 17.01 -4.97
CA ARG A 59 -0.16 17.19 -5.24
C ARG A 59 0.11 18.47 -6.02
N GLU A 60 -0.75 18.83 -6.97
CA GLU A 60 -0.65 20.06 -7.76
C GLU A 60 -0.92 21.30 -6.90
N ALA A 61 -1.97 21.27 -6.09
CA ALA A 61 -2.29 22.34 -5.14
C ALA A 61 -1.12 22.59 -4.17
N ALA A 62 -0.55 21.52 -3.61
CA ALA A 62 0.60 21.60 -2.71
C ALA A 62 1.87 22.13 -3.40
N ARG A 63 2.02 21.92 -4.72
CA ARG A 63 3.15 22.45 -5.51
C ARG A 63 3.01 23.93 -5.87
N THR A 64 1.77 24.43 -5.95
CA THR A 64 1.47 25.78 -6.44
C THR A 64 1.20 26.79 -5.33
N ASP A 65 0.90 26.34 -4.11
CA ASP A 65 0.71 27.23 -2.97
C ASP A 65 2.06 27.69 -2.37
N PRO A 66 2.38 29.00 -2.38
CA PRO A 66 3.60 29.52 -1.75
C PRO A 66 3.61 29.36 -0.22
N SER A 67 2.48 29.00 0.41
CA SER A 67 2.39 28.65 1.83
C SER A 67 2.85 27.21 2.14
N THR A 68 2.88 26.32 1.14
CA THR A 68 3.29 24.91 1.22
C THR A 68 4.68 24.65 0.67
N ASP A 69 5.58 25.65 0.70
CA ASP A 69 7.02 25.44 0.46
C ASP A 69 7.48 24.22 1.30
N PRO A 70 8.05 23.17 0.69
CA PRO A 70 8.59 22.00 1.39
C PRO A 70 9.62 22.36 2.48
N ARG A 71 10.16 23.60 2.45
CA ARG A 71 11.07 24.18 3.44
C ARG A 71 10.36 24.83 4.63
N ARG A 72 9.05 25.03 4.59
CA ARG A 72 8.22 25.50 5.73
C ARG A 72 7.65 24.30 6.48
N ALA A 73 8.23 24.03 7.64
CA ALA A 73 7.88 22.93 8.53
C ALA A 73 6.47 23.01 9.18
N GLU A 74 5.68 24.05 8.88
CA GLU A 74 4.45 24.40 9.63
C GLU A 74 3.16 24.33 8.79
N GLY A 75 3.22 23.88 7.54
CA GLY A 75 2.05 23.78 6.66
C GLY A 75 1.38 22.39 6.66
N PRO A 76 0.05 22.28 6.51
CA PRO A 76 -0.69 21.01 6.41
C PRO A 76 -0.24 20.13 5.22
N GLY A 77 0.49 20.72 4.27
CA GLY A 77 0.98 20.04 3.07
C GLY A 77 1.92 18.87 3.36
N ILE A 78 2.81 18.96 4.36
CA ILE A 78 3.82 17.88 4.55
C ILE A 78 3.20 16.60 5.10
N GLN A 79 2.23 16.71 6.02
CA GLN A 79 1.51 15.58 6.59
C GLN A 79 0.63 14.90 5.53
N LEU A 80 -0.15 15.67 4.78
CA LEU A 80 -1.01 15.14 3.72
C LEU A 80 -0.20 14.49 2.59
N ILE A 81 0.89 15.12 2.15
CA ILE A 81 1.77 14.55 1.12
C ILE A 81 2.47 13.28 1.61
N ALA A 82 2.91 13.24 2.87
CA ALA A 82 3.46 12.02 3.46
C ALA A 82 2.41 10.90 3.50
N ALA A 83 1.16 11.20 3.90
CA ALA A 83 0.08 10.21 3.95
C ALA A 83 -0.24 9.66 2.56
N ILE A 84 -0.36 10.52 1.55
CA ILE A 84 -0.56 10.11 0.15
C ILE A 84 0.59 9.21 -0.32
N ALA A 85 1.85 9.58 -0.04
CA ALA A 85 3.01 8.79 -0.43
C ALA A 85 3.02 7.40 0.24
N GLN A 86 2.70 7.31 1.54
CA GLN A 86 2.61 6.01 2.22
C GLN A 86 1.48 5.15 1.67
N TYR A 87 0.31 5.75 1.41
CA TYR A 87 -0.83 5.04 0.83
C TYR A 87 -0.51 4.45 -0.55
N GLN A 88 0.11 5.23 -1.43
CA GLN A 88 0.51 4.74 -2.75
C GLN A 88 1.53 3.62 -2.66
N GLU A 89 2.55 3.78 -1.83
CA GLU A 89 3.57 2.76 -1.62
C GLU A 89 2.99 1.46 -1.05
N ILE A 90 1.96 1.54 -0.20
CA ILE A 90 1.18 0.36 0.24
C ILE A 90 0.55 -0.29 -0.99
N LEU A 91 -0.22 0.45 -1.79
CA LEU A 91 -0.89 -0.10 -2.97
C LEU A 91 0.09 -0.71 -3.99
N ASP A 92 1.21 -0.03 -4.28
CA ASP A 92 2.24 -0.55 -5.18
C ASP A 92 2.88 -1.84 -4.64
N THR A 93 3.16 -1.89 -3.34
CA THR A 93 3.68 -3.09 -2.68
C THR A 93 2.70 -4.28 -2.78
N LEU A 94 1.40 -4.00 -2.64
CA LEU A 94 0.34 -5.01 -2.77
C LEU A 94 0.16 -5.48 -4.23
N LEU A 95 0.36 -4.59 -5.20
CA LEU A 95 0.35 -4.93 -6.62
C LEU A 95 1.53 -5.84 -6.99
N ASP A 96 2.73 -5.54 -6.49
CA ASP A 96 3.91 -6.40 -6.65
C ASP A 96 3.70 -7.77 -5.99
N MET A 97 3.05 -7.79 -4.81
CA MET A 97 2.67 -9.02 -4.12
C MET A 97 1.74 -9.89 -4.95
N ALA A 98 0.77 -9.31 -5.66
CA ALA A 98 -0.14 -10.06 -6.53
C ALA A 98 0.63 -10.87 -7.59
N THR A 99 1.63 -10.25 -8.21
CA THR A 99 2.50 -10.93 -9.21
C THR A 99 3.31 -12.07 -8.60
N LEU A 100 3.76 -11.93 -7.35
CA LEU A 100 4.46 -13.00 -6.64
C LEU A 100 3.53 -14.15 -6.26
N THR A 101 2.30 -13.81 -5.87
CA THR A 101 1.24 -14.76 -5.51
C THR A 101 0.87 -15.61 -6.71
N GLU A 102 0.64 -14.98 -7.88
CA GLU A 102 0.39 -15.67 -9.15
C GLU A 102 1.50 -16.68 -9.51
N ARG A 103 2.75 -16.38 -9.15
CA ARG A 103 3.92 -17.25 -9.39
C ARG A 103 4.20 -18.26 -8.27
N GLY A 104 3.29 -18.41 -7.30
CA GLY A 104 3.48 -19.33 -6.17
C GLY A 104 4.61 -18.92 -5.20
N ARG A 105 5.09 -17.66 -5.25
CA ARG A 105 6.23 -17.16 -4.44
C ARG A 105 5.79 -16.67 -3.07
N MET A 106 5.15 -17.54 -2.28
CA MET A 106 4.46 -17.20 -1.04
C MET A 106 5.34 -16.54 0.02
N SER A 107 6.59 -16.99 0.20
CA SER A 107 7.52 -16.39 1.18
C SER A 107 7.92 -14.96 0.83
N THR A 108 8.04 -14.67 -0.48
CA THR A 108 8.33 -13.32 -0.96
C THR A 108 7.07 -12.45 -0.86
N ALA A 109 5.89 -13.00 -1.15
CA ALA A 109 4.62 -12.32 -0.95
C ALA A 109 4.40 -11.91 0.53
N TRP A 110 4.69 -12.81 1.49
CA TRP A 110 4.67 -12.49 2.92
C TRP A 110 5.64 -11.37 3.33
N THR A 111 6.79 -11.31 2.66
CA THR A 111 7.78 -10.24 2.93
C THR A 111 7.25 -8.89 2.46
N LEU A 112 6.62 -8.83 1.27
CA LEU A 112 5.99 -7.61 0.78
C LEU A 112 4.80 -7.20 1.65
N LEU A 113 3.98 -8.15 2.09
CA LEU A 113 2.87 -7.88 3.01
C LEU A 113 3.36 -7.27 4.33
N GLY A 114 4.47 -7.78 4.89
CA GLY A 114 5.12 -7.16 6.05
C GLY A 114 5.61 -5.73 5.78
N GLY A 115 6.13 -5.47 4.58
CA GLY A 115 6.51 -4.13 4.15
C GLY A 115 5.32 -3.16 3.99
N ALA A 116 4.15 -3.67 3.57
CA ALA A 116 2.91 -2.91 3.50
C ALA A 116 2.35 -2.63 4.91
N ALA A 117 2.39 -3.61 5.82
CA ALA A 117 1.96 -3.46 7.20
C ALA A 117 2.81 -2.42 7.97
N GLU A 118 4.12 -2.38 7.74
CA GLU A 118 4.98 -1.34 8.33
C GLU A 118 4.61 0.06 7.82
N ARG A 119 4.29 0.20 6.53
CA ARG A 119 3.82 1.46 5.96
C ARG A 119 2.45 1.85 6.50
N LEU A 120 1.56 0.90 6.75
CA LEU A 120 0.28 1.14 7.42
C LEU A 120 0.48 1.69 8.83
N ARG A 121 1.47 1.18 9.58
CA ARG A 121 1.88 1.73 10.88
C ARG A 121 2.31 3.20 10.78
N ILE A 122 3.04 3.55 9.73
CA ILE A 122 3.44 4.95 9.48
C ILE A 122 2.24 5.81 9.08
N LEU A 123 1.35 5.31 8.21
CA LEU A 123 0.18 6.02 7.74
C LEU A 123 -0.81 6.32 8.88
N THR A 124 -1.07 5.35 9.75
CA THR A 124 -1.91 5.52 10.95
C THR A 124 -1.26 6.48 11.95
N ALA A 125 0.07 6.46 12.08
CA ALA A 125 0.79 7.46 12.88
C ALA A 125 0.64 8.89 12.33
N LEU A 126 0.56 9.05 11.01
CA LEU A 126 0.30 10.34 10.36
C LEU A 126 -1.13 10.85 10.62
N GLU A 127 -2.09 9.98 10.91
CA GLU A 127 -3.46 10.37 11.31
C GLU A 127 -3.54 10.88 12.76
N SER A 128 -2.58 10.51 13.60
CA SER A 128 -2.57 10.86 15.02
C SER A 128 -2.36 12.37 15.29
N PRO A 129 -2.59 12.84 16.53
CA PRO A 129 -2.23 14.21 16.94
C PRO A 129 -0.75 14.56 16.75
N ALA A 130 0.14 13.55 16.68
CA ALA A 130 1.57 13.73 16.42
C ALA A 130 1.93 13.73 14.92
N GLY A 131 0.95 13.65 14.02
CA GLY A 131 1.16 13.44 12.58
C GLY A 131 2.08 14.45 11.92
N ASN A 132 2.03 15.73 12.31
CA ASN A 132 2.96 16.75 11.81
C ASN A 132 4.43 16.48 12.21
N GLU A 133 4.67 15.97 13.42
CA GLU A 133 6.03 15.58 13.84
C GLU A 133 6.48 14.32 13.10
N VAL A 134 5.61 13.33 12.96
CA VAL A 134 5.90 12.12 12.16
C VAL A 134 6.27 12.50 10.73
N ALA A 135 5.51 13.39 10.09
CA ALA A 135 5.79 13.89 8.74
C ALA A 135 7.15 14.62 8.65
N ARG A 136 7.50 15.43 9.65
CA ARG A 136 8.81 16.09 9.71
C ARG A 136 9.96 15.10 9.85
N GLN A 137 9.82 14.09 10.71
CA GLN A 137 10.82 13.04 10.88
C GLN A 137 11.00 12.21 9.60
N LEU A 138 9.90 11.85 8.93
CA LEU A 138 9.92 11.15 7.64
C LEU A 138 10.63 11.98 6.57
N ALA A 139 10.28 13.26 6.44
CA ALA A 139 10.93 14.13 5.45
C ALA A 139 12.43 14.29 5.70
N ALA A 140 12.84 14.42 6.96
CA ALA A 140 14.26 14.45 7.34
C ALA A 140 14.98 13.13 7.01
N ALA A 141 14.35 12.00 7.31
CA ALA A 141 14.89 10.68 7.01
C ALA A 141 15.01 10.43 5.49
N SER A 142 14.00 10.83 4.71
CA SER A 142 14.00 10.74 3.25
C SER A 142 15.08 11.65 2.63
N ALA A 143 15.23 12.88 3.12
CA ALA A 143 16.26 13.81 2.65
C ALA A 143 17.68 13.26 2.96
N HIS A 144 17.88 12.72 4.16
CA HIS A 144 19.15 12.10 4.55
C HIS A 144 19.46 10.88 3.70
N THR A 145 18.48 10.00 3.50
CA THR A 145 18.60 8.80 2.67
C THR A 145 18.94 9.15 1.23
N ARG A 146 18.25 10.15 0.66
CA ARG A 146 18.55 10.67 -0.67
C ARG A 146 19.97 11.23 -0.76
N ALA A 147 20.40 12.04 0.21
CA ALA A 147 21.75 12.59 0.23
C ALA A 147 22.81 11.48 0.25
N ARG A 148 22.59 10.40 1.03
CA ARG A 148 23.46 9.22 1.04
C ARG A 148 23.48 8.49 -0.30
N PHE A 149 22.31 8.28 -0.92
CA PHE A 149 22.24 7.66 -2.24
C PHE A 149 22.89 8.50 -3.32
N THR A 150 22.69 9.82 -3.32
CA THR A 150 23.37 10.74 -4.26
C THR A 150 24.87 10.77 -4.03
N ALA A 151 25.34 10.75 -2.77
CA ALA A 151 26.76 10.67 -2.47
C ALA A 151 27.36 9.33 -2.95
N ALA A 152 26.65 8.22 -2.78
CA ALA A 152 27.08 6.91 -3.30
C ALA A 152 27.02 6.82 -4.84
N ALA A 153 26.08 7.52 -5.48
CA ALA A 153 25.92 7.59 -6.92
C ALA A 153 27.02 8.44 -7.61
N ALA A 154 27.57 9.43 -6.90
CA ALA A 154 28.67 10.25 -7.38
C ALA A 154 29.94 9.44 -7.70
N ASP A 155 30.03 8.19 -7.21
CA ASP A 155 31.07 7.21 -7.54
C ASP A 155 30.83 6.43 -8.87
N ASN A 156 30.08 7.01 -9.82
CA ASN A 156 29.78 6.53 -11.19
C ASN A 156 28.58 5.58 -11.37
N VAL A 157 27.50 5.75 -10.60
CA VAL A 157 26.24 5.06 -10.87
C VAL A 157 25.15 6.10 -11.09
N ASP A 158 24.67 6.25 -12.33
CA ASP A 158 23.48 7.05 -12.62
C ASP A 158 22.25 6.31 -12.08
N LEU A 159 21.73 6.79 -10.95
CA LEU A 159 20.56 6.23 -10.29
C LEU A 159 19.23 6.78 -10.85
N GLY A 160 19.26 7.63 -11.88
CA GLY A 160 18.04 8.24 -12.44
C GLY A 160 17.28 9.12 -11.44
N LEU A 161 17.93 9.54 -10.35
CA LEU A 161 17.33 10.41 -9.34
C LEU A 161 17.13 11.80 -9.94
N SER A 162 15.92 12.38 -9.78
CA SER A 162 15.69 13.77 -10.17
C SER A 162 16.77 14.69 -9.56
N PRO A 163 17.17 15.77 -10.24
CA PRO A 163 18.18 16.68 -9.70
C PRO A 163 17.77 17.14 -8.31
N ALA A 164 18.72 17.15 -7.37
CA ALA A 164 18.49 17.71 -6.06
C ALA A 164 18.04 19.16 -6.25
N VAL A 165 16.91 19.54 -5.64
CA VAL A 165 16.63 20.96 -5.45
C VAL A 165 17.80 21.48 -4.61
N GLU A 166 18.64 22.34 -5.20
CA GLU A 166 19.84 22.86 -4.55
C GLU A 166 19.47 23.44 -3.18
N SER A 167 19.77 22.68 -2.13
CA SER A 167 19.72 23.15 -0.76
C SER A 167 21.12 23.60 -0.40
N VAL A 168 21.30 24.91 -0.43
CA VAL A 168 22.50 25.54 0.11
C VAL A 168 22.57 25.22 1.60
N GLY A 169 23.51 24.36 1.98
CA GLY A 169 24.30 24.57 3.19
C GLY A 169 23.82 23.98 4.51
N THR A 170 22.99 22.93 4.56
CA THR A 170 22.80 22.19 5.83
C THR A 170 23.45 20.81 5.72
N PRO A 171 24.53 20.52 6.49
CA PRO A 171 25.05 19.16 6.56
C PRO A 171 23.95 18.23 7.06
N ALA A 172 23.73 17.12 6.37
CA ALA A 172 22.74 16.13 6.76
C ALA A 172 23.12 15.56 8.13
N GLN A 173 22.46 16.03 9.20
CA GLN A 173 22.52 15.35 10.49
C GLN A 173 21.90 13.95 10.34
N GLU A 174 22.39 13.00 11.13
CA GLU A 174 21.71 11.70 11.23
C GLU A 174 20.28 11.95 11.72
N PRO A 175 19.26 11.47 10.98
CA PRO A 175 17.89 11.56 11.45
C PRO A 175 17.79 10.75 12.76
N GLY A 176 17.13 11.34 13.77
CA GLY A 176 16.78 10.60 14.98
C GLY A 176 15.90 9.39 14.66
N VAL A 177 15.80 8.46 15.60
CA VAL A 177 14.89 7.31 15.47
C VAL A 177 13.46 7.81 15.28
N LEU A 178 12.79 7.33 14.23
CA LEU A 178 11.38 7.62 13.97
C LEU A 178 10.55 7.17 15.18
N THR A 179 9.96 8.12 15.89
CA THR A 179 9.16 7.84 17.08
C THR A 179 7.70 7.81 16.67
N LEU A 180 7.17 6.61 16.50
CA LEU A 180 5.76 6.41 16.13
C LEU A 180 4.89 6.29 17.38
N PRO A 181 3.70 6.91 17.41
CA PRO A 181 2.69 6.60 18.41
C PRO A 181 2.26 5.13 18.28
N GLU A 182 1.73 4.58 19.36
CA GLU A 182 1.14 3.25 19.34
C GLU A 182 -0.10 3.25 18.42
N PRO A 183 -0.22 2.30 17.48
CA PRO A 183 -1.39 2.20 16.62
C PRO A 183 -2.64 1.84 17.43
N THR A 184 -3.82 2.00 16.82
CA THR A 184 -5.05 1.45 17.41
C THR A 184 -4.95 -0.06 17.52
N ARG A 185 -5.77 -0.66 18.39
CA ARG A 185 -5.74 -2.10 18.61
C ARG A 185 -6.01 -2.88 17.33
N GLU A 186 -6.97 -2.44 16.53
CA GLU A 186 -7.35 -3.08 15.28
C GLU A 186 -6.17 -3.14 14.30
N ILE A 187 -5.42 -2.03 14.17
CA ILE A 187 -4.23 -1.95 13.33
C ILE A 187 -3.09 -2.77 13.92
N ALA A 188 -2.90 -2.74 15.25
CA ALA A 188 -1.88 -3.54 15.92
C ALA A 188 -2.10 -5.04 15.69
N ASP A 189 -3.34 -5.52 15.88
CA ASP A 189 -3.74 -6.90 15.68
C ASP A 189 -3.53 -7.32 14.20
N LEU A 190 -3.87 -6.46 13.23
CA LEU A 190 -3.62 -6.71 11.81
C LEU A 190 -2.12 -6.84 11.50
N ILE A 191 -1.29 -5.93 12.04
CA ILE A 191 0.17 -5.99 11.83
C ILE A 191 0.75 -7.26 12.49
N GLU A 192 0.31 -7.61 13.69
CA GLU A 192 0.73 -8.84 14.38
C GLU A 192 0.40 -10.09 13.55
N LEU A 193 -0.80 -10.15 12.95
CA LEU A 193 -1.19 -11.25 12.07
C LEU A 193 -0.28 -11.38 10.84
N VAL A 194 0.10 -10.25 10.23
CA VAL A 194 1.05 -10.23 9.10
C VAL A 194 2.45 -10.65 9.55
N GLU A 195 2.92 -10.14 10.69
CA GLU A 195 4.23 -10.49 11.27
C GLU A 195 4.30 -11.99 11.61
N LEU A 196 3.24 -12.55 12.19
CA LEU A 196 3.11 -13.98 12.48
C LEU A 196 3.13 -14.82 11.21
N GLY A 197 2.39 -14.40 10.17
CA GLY A 197 2.39 -15.05 8.86
C GLY A 197 3.79 -15.06 8.23
N ALA A 198 4.47 -13.92 8.24
CA ALA A 198 5.82 -13.78 7.72
C ALA A 198 6.85 -14.59 8.52
N ALA A 199 6.75 -14.62 9.85
CA ALA A 199 7.62 -15.41 10.71
C ALA A 199 7.44 -16.92 10.45
N THR A 200 6.19 -17.37 10.37
CA THR A 200 5.84 -18.78 10.08
C THR A 200 6.31 -19.21 8.68
N SER A 201 6.27 -18.30 7.70
CA SER A 201 6.82 -18.56 6.36
C SER A 201 8.35 -18.69 6.37
N ARG A 202 9.06 -17.78 7.06
CA ARG A 202 10.54 -17.78 7.12
C ARG A 202 11.13 -18.98 7.84
N SER A 203 10.44 -19.55 8.82
CA SER A 203 10.92 -20.73 9.57
C SER A 203 10.81 -22.05 8.78
N GLY A 204 10.47 -22.01 7.49
CA GLY A 204 10.15 -23.20 6.70
C GLY A 204 8.87 -23.87 7.19
N GLY A 205 7.98 -23.11 7.84
CA GLY A 205 6.70 -23.58 8.34
C GLY A 205 5.68 -23.79 7.21
N PRO A 206 4.43 -24.12 7.54
CA PRO A 206 3.41 -24.46 6.54
C PRO A 206 3.12 -23.33 5.55
N LEU A 207 3.49 -22.08 5.87
CA LEU A 207 3.32 -20.90 5.00
C LEU A 207 4.55 -20.62 4.11
N GLY A 208 5.64 -21.36 4.28
CA GLY A 208 6.89 -21.22 3.53
C GLY A 208 6.95 -22.24 2.39
N VAL A 209 6.24 -21.98 1.31
CA VAL A 209 6.20 -22.90 0.16
C VAL A 209 7.22 -22.43 -0.90
N LEU A 210 8.09 -23.35 -1.34
CA LEU A 210 8.96 -23.14 -2.51
C LEU A 210 8.10 -23.11 -3.79
N PRO A 211 8.50 -22.44 -4.87
CA PRO A 211 7.72 -22.44 -6.11
C PRO A 211 7.47 -23.88 -6.58
N LEU A 212 6.18 -24.26 -6.66
CA LEU A 212 5.68 -25.60 -7.01
C LEU A 212 5.45 -25.75 -8.53
N ASP A 213 6.18 -25.01 -9.36
CA ASP A 213 6.05 -25.10 -10.82
C ASP A 213 6.22 -26.56 -11.27
N GLY A 214 5.10 -27.16 -11.71
CA GLY A 214 5.04 -28.56 -12.13
C GLY A 214 5.07 -29.60 -11.00
N SER A 215 4.57 -29.29 -9.80
CA SER A 215 4.39 -30.31 -8.76
C SER A 215 3.44 -31.42 -9.25
N PRO A 216 3.80 -32.71 -9.09
CA PRO A 216 2.92 -33.81 -9.46
C PRO A 216 1.81 -34.10 -8.43
N HIS A 217 1.73 -33.32 -7.34
CA HIS A 217 0.82 -33.57 -6.22
C HIS A 217 -0.26 -32.49 -6.12
N GLU A 218 -1.51 -32.85 -6.41
CA GLU A 218 -2.68 -31.95 -6.37
C GLU A 218 -2.87 -31.28 -5.00
N THR A 219 -2.55 -31.97 -3.90
CA THR A 219 -2.64 -31.43 -2.53
C THR A 219 -1.77 -30.20 -2.27
N ASP A 220 -0.69 -30.03 -3.05
CA ASP A 220 0.19 -28.88 -2.94
C ASP A 220 -0.47 -27.61 -3.46
N TYR A 221 -1.33 -27.73 -4.48
CA TYR A 221 -2.09 -26.63 -5.07
C TYR A 221 -3.26 -26.19 -4.18
N ASP A 222 -3.99 -27.13 -3.57
CA ASP A 222 -5.05 -26.83 -2.58
C ASP A 222 -4.50 -26.04 -1.38
N HIS A 223 -3.31 -26.42 -0.90
CA HIS A 223 -2.63 -25.74 0.21
C HIS A 223 -2.18 -24.33 -0.18
N LEU A 224 -1.65 -24.15 -1.40
CA LEU A 224 -1.32 -22.84 -1.94
C LEU A 224 -2.56 -21.94 -2.08
N ALA A 225 -3.68 -22.45 -2.58
CA ALA A 225 -4.93 -21.70 -2.70
C ALA A 225 -5.47 -21.26 -1.32
N THR A 226 -5.29 -22.07 -0.29
CA THR A 226 -5.66 -21.71 1.09
C THR A 226 -4.79 -20.57 1.63
N ILE A 227 -3.46 -20.65 1.43
CA ILE A 227 -2.54 -19.58 1.83
C ILE A 227 -2.83 -18.29 1.05
N GLY A 228 -3.04 -18.41 -0.27
CA GLY A 228 -3.39 -17.30 -1.15
C GLY A 228 -4.68 -16.61 -0.71
N GLY A 229 -5.71 -17.39 -0.36
CA GLY A 229 -6.96 -16.86 0.18
C GLY A 229 -6.75 -16.11 1.50
N TYR A 230 -5.94 -16.64 2.43
CA TYR A 230 -5.63 -15.94 3.67
C TYR A 230 -4.86 -14.63 3.44
N GLN A 231 -3.86 -14.66 2.55
CA GLN A 231 -3.12 -13.47 2.14
C GLN A 231 -4.05 -12.43 1.50
N PHE A 232 -4.95 -12.86 0.61
CA PHE A 232 -5.93 -12.01 -0.05
C PHE A 232 -6.77 -11.22 0.97
N HIS A 233 -7.33 -11.90 1.97
CA HIS A 233 -8.12 -11.25 3.03
C HIS A 233 -7.29 -10.24 3.84
N LEU A 234 -6.04 -10.56 4.18
CA LEU A 234 -5.15 -9.60 4.85
C LEU A 234 -4.87 -8.37 3.98
N VAL A 235 -4.73 -8.54 2.67
CA VAL A 235 -4.56 -7.41 1.76
C VAL A 235 -5.80 -6.52 1.75
N LEU A 236 -7.00 -7.10 1.68
CA LEU A 236 -8.25 -6.34 1.73
C LEU A 236 -8.36 -5.53 3.03
N GLU A 237 -8.03 -6.11 4.18
CA GLU A 237 -8.01 -5.40 5.47
C GLU A 237 -6.96 -4.28 5.52
N ILE A 238 -5.77 -4.48 4.92
CA ILE A 238 -4.76 -3.43 4.79
C ILE A 238 -5.27 -2.30 3.90
N ILE A 239 -5.89 -2.60 2.76
CA ILE A 239 -6.46 -1.60 1.85
C ILE A 239 -7.52 -0.78 2.57
N ARG A 240 -8.43 -1.44 3.28
CA ARG A 240 -9.48 -0.80 4.07
C ARG A 240 -8.86 0.15 5.10
N SER A 241 -7.98 -0.38 5.94
CA SER A 241 -7.31 0.38 7.01
C SER A 241 -6.49 1.55 6.48
N ALA A 242 -5.76 1.35 5.39
CA ALA A 242 -4.96 2.39 4.77
C ALA A 242 -5.85 3.50 4.18
N THR A 243 -6.99 3.13 3.61
CA THR A 243 -7.97 4.07 3.07
C THR A 243 -8.59 4.89 4.18
N ASP A 244 -8.97 4.27 5.29
CA ASP A 244 -9.52 4.95 6.46
C ASP A 244 -8.54 5.98 7.01
N SER A 245 -7.27 5.60 7.18
CA SER A 245 -6.26 6.55 7.67
C SER A 245 -5.93 7.65 6.67
N LEU A 246 -5.88 7.36 5.36
CA LEU A 246 -5.71 8.41 4.34
C LEU A 246 -6.87 9.40 4.40
N CYS A 247 -8.11 8.92 4.44
CA CYS A 247 -9.31 9.76 4.50
C CYS A 247 -9.41 10.53 5.82
N GLY A 248 -8.98 9.92 6.94
CA GLY A 248 -8.87 10.54 8.25
C GLY A 248 -7.85 11.68 8.30
N VAL A 249 -6.78 11.61 7.52
CA VAL A 249 -5.83 12.72 7.33
C VAL A 249 -6.39 13.76 6.34
N ALA A 250 -6.88 13.32 5.18
CA ALA A 250 -7.25 14.19 4.07
C ALA A 250 -8.53 15.00 4.33
N GLY A 251 -9.55 14.38 4.91
CA GLY A 251 -10.84 15.02 5.20
C GLY A 251 -10.70 16.30 6.04
N PRO A 252 -10.08 16.24 7.23
CA PRO A 252 -9.88 17.43 8.08
C PRO A 252 -8.96 18.48 7.46
N LEU A 253 -7.94 18.07 6.69
CA LEU A 253 -6.94 18.99 6.13
C LEU A 253 -7.42 19.69 4.84
N THR A 254 -8.32 19.08 4.08
CA THR A 254 -8.87 19.65 2.84
C THR A 254 -10.27 20.24 3.03
N ALA A 255 -10.97 19.87 4.12
CA ALA A 255 -12.37 20.19 4.37
C ALA A 255 -13.31 19.76 3.23
N ASP A 256 -12.95 18.68 2.53
CA ASP A 256 -13.71 18.13 1.42
C ASP A 256 -14.46 16.85 1.84
N GLU A 257 -15.76 16.80 1.56
CA GLU A 257 -16.61 15.64 1.85
C GLU A 257 -16.29 14.44 0.94
N VAL A 258 -15.56 14.67 -0.17
CA VAL A 258 -15.17 13.61 -1.12
C VAL A 258 -14.44 12.44 -0.45
N TRP A 259 -13.67 12.70 0.62
CA TRP A 259 -12.92 11.66 1.33
C TRP A 259 -13.80 10.69 2.11
N SER A 260 -14.96 11.14 2.61
CA SER A 260 -15.93 10.26 3.25
C SER A 260 -16.59 9.32 2.22
N ALA A 261 -16.96 9.86 1.06
CA ALA A 261 -17.50 9.08 -0.04
C ALA A 261 -16.49 8.06 -0.59
N TRP A 262 -15.20 8.41 -0.61
CA TRP A 262 -14.13 7.50 -0.98
C TRP A 262 -13.96 6.34 0.00
N ALA A 263 -13.98 6.61 1.30
CA ALA A 263 -13.92 5.56 2.32
C ALA A 263 -15.09 4.57 2.16
N ASP A 264 -16.31 5.08 2.02
CA ASP A 264 -17.51 4.27 1.83
C ASP A 264 -17.45 3.42 0.53
N ASP A 265 -17.07 4.01 -0.60
CA ASP A 265 -16.98 3.30 -1.90
C ASP A 265 -15.89 2.22 -1.90
N ILE A 266 -14.76 2.45 -1.21
CA ILE A 266 -13.70 1.46 -1.08
C ILE A 266 -14.08 0.35 -0.10
N HIS A 267 -14.78 0.67 1.00
CA HIS A 267 -15.31 -0.37 1.91
C HIS A 267 -16.27 -1.29 1.16
N ASP A 268 -17.20 -0.70 0.42
CA ASP A 268 -18.15 -1.43 -0.43
C ASP A 268 -17.45 -2.32 -1.48
N ALA A 269 -16.35 -1.83 -2.08
CA ALA A 269 -15.56 -2.58 -3.05
C ALA A 269 -14.78 -3.72 -2.39
N VAL A 270 -14.23 -3.48 -1.20
CA VAL A 270 -13.51 -4.48 -0.39
C VAL A 270 -14.46 -5.59 0.05
N GLU A 271 -15.65 -5.25 0.55
CA GLU A 271 -16.68 -6.24 0.90
C GLU A 271 -17.10 -7.09 -0.31
N PHE A 272 -17.30 -6.44 -1.47
CA PHE A 272 -17.58 -7.17 -2.70
C PHE A 272 -16.44 -8.12 -3.11
N ALA A 273 -15.19 -7.67 -2.99
CA ALA A 273 -14.01 -8.48 -3.31
C ALA A 273 -13.85 -9.66 -2.32
N TRP A 274 -14.18 -9.43 -1.04
CA TRP A 274 -14.21 -10.46 0.00
C TRP A 274 -15.18 -11.58 -0.38
N ASP A 275 -16.41 -11.23 -0.77
CA ASP A 275 -17.44 -12.20 -1.17
C ASP A 275 -17.12 -12.97 -2.46
N CYS A 276 -16.08 -12.57 -3.21
CA CYS A 276 -15.67 -13.20 -4.45
C CYS A 276 -14.69 -14.38 -4.28
N ILE A 277 -14.15 -14.62 -3.09
CA ILE A 277 -13.20 -15.70 -2.76
C ILE A 277 -13.74 -16.54 -1.60
#